data_AF-A0A844FYE3-F1
#
_entry.id   AF-A0A844FYE3-F1
#
_cell.length_a   1.000
_cell.length_b   1.000
_cell.length_c   1.000
_cell.angle_alpha   90.00
_cell.angle_beta   90.00
_cell.angle_gamma   90.00
#
_symmetry.space_group_name_H-M   'P 1'
#
loop_
_entity.id
_entity.type
_entity.pdbx_description
1 polymer ?
#
loop_
_entity_poly.entity_id
_entity_poly.type
_entity_poly.pdbx_seq_one_letter_code
_entity_poly.pdbx_strand_id
1 'polypeptide(L)'
;MGYCRFAAILPLLWCAGCCWMLPPGDPPENEIVDIHPPAERDRRGAENDAVTSLAGYTLQNCPGAAISIQAPAALAPVAGRVVARTGEISGIRYDAKAALVLRVSESAGRWSFQLYDPARKSIVWQEIFVLKP
;
A
#
# COMPACT_ATOMS: atom_id res chain seq x y z
N MET A 1 -1.57 49.89 36.71
CA MET A 1 -1.20 49.53 35.32
C MET A 1 -1.18 48.02 35.21
N GLY A 2 -2.04 47.42 34.40
CA GLY A 2 -2.11 45.97 34.22
C GLY A 2 -3.28 45.60 33.33
N TYR A 3 -3.10 45.74 32.01
CA TYR A 3 -4.10 45.30 31.03
C TYR A 3 -3.86 43.82 30.67
N CYS A 4 -4.85 42.98 30.98
CA CYS A 4 -4.92 41.58 30.60
C CYS A 4 -4.92 41.41 29.08
N ARG A 5 -3.94 40.66 28.56
CA ARG A 5 -3.82 40.22 27.17
C ARG A 5 -4.75 39.02 26.92
N PHE A 6 -6.01 39.26 26.53
CA PHE A 6 -6.96 38.19 26.15
C PHE A 6 -7.81 38.58 24.92
N ALA A 7 -7.21 39.22 23.92
CA ALA A 7 -7.96 39.68 22.74
C ALA A 7 -7.27 39.38 21.39
N ALA A 8 -6.49 38.29 21.30
CA ALA A 8 -5.69 38.00 20.10
C ALA A 8 -5.90 36.59 19.50
N ILE A 9 -6.97 35.87 19.86
CA ILE A 9 -7.22 34.51 19.34
C ILE A 9 -8.45 34.44 18.40
N LEU A 10 -9.30 35.47 18.37
CA LEU A 10 -10.50 35.44 17.51
C LEU A 10 -10.27 35.55 15.99
N PRO A 11 -9.27 36.28 15.44
CA PRO A 11 -9.23 36.48 13.98
C PRO A 11 -8.65 35.27 13.22
N LEU A 12 -7.98 34.33 13.90
CA LEU A 12 -7.39 33.14 13.28
C LEU A 12 -8.41 32.05 12.94
N LEU A 13 -9.56 32.02 13.62
CA LEU A 13 -10.64 31.04 13.34
C LEU A 13 -11.49 31.43 12.11
N TRP A 14 -11.50 32.70 11.70
CA TRP A 14 -12.31 33.16 10.57
C TRP A 14 -11.69 32.83 9.20
N CYS A 15 -10.36 32.72 9.13
CA CYS A 15 -9.65 32.37 7.89
C CYS A 15 -9.70 30.87 7.54
N ALA A 16 -10.14 30.00 8.45
CA ALA A 16 -10.27 28.56 8.19
C ALA A 16 -11.50 28.19 7.34
N GLY A 17 -12.43 29.13 7.12
CA GLY A 17 -13.67 28.90 6.35
C GLY A 17 -13.56 29.16 4.84
N CYS A 18 -12.43 29.67 4.35
CA CYS A 18 -12.31 30.12 2.95
C CYS A 18 -12.06 28.98 1.94
N CYS A 19 -11.91 27.72 2.37
CA CYS A 19 -11.78 26.58 1.46
C CYS A 19 -13.07 26.29 0.66
N TRP A 20 -14.22 26.83 1.07
CA TRP A 20 -15.47 26.75 0.31
C TRP A 20 -15.62 27.81 -0.78
N MET A 21 -14.66 28.74 -0.89
CA MET A 21 -14.73 29.88 -1.80
C MET A 21 -13.72 29.76 -2.94
N LEU A 22 -13.39 28.52 -3.33
CA LEU A 22 -12.74 28.26 -4.61
C LEU A 22 -13.84 28.29 -5.68
N PRO A 23 -13.69 29.09 -6.76
CA PRO A 23 -14.56 28.94 -7.92
C PRO A 23 -14.48 27.48 -8.39
N PRO A 24 -15.58 26.87 -8.83
CA PRO A 24 -15.53 25.54 -9.42
C PRO A 24 -14.49 25.60 -10.55
N GLY A 25 -13.39 24.85 -10.37
CA GLY A 25 -12.40 24.72 -11.42
C GLY A 25 -13.03 23.94 -12.55
N ASP A 26 -12.94 24.44 -13.78
CA ASP A 26 -13.31 23.66 -14.93
C ASP A 26 -12.43 22.40 -14.97
N PRO A 27 -13.02 21.20 -15.12
CA PRO A 27 -12.22 20.00 -15.30
C PRO A 27 -11.36 20.20 -16.55
N PRO A 28 -10.08 19.77 -16.54
CA PRO A 28 -9.22 19.92 -17.70
C PRO A 28 -9.84 19.21 -18.91
N GLU A 29 -9.71 19.81 -20.09
CA GLU A 29 -10.33 19.32 -21.34
C GLU A 29 -9.77 17.97 -21.82
N ASN A 30 -8.62 17.55 -21.28
CA ASN A 30 -7.92 16.31 -21.64
C ASN A 30 -8.21 15.19 -20.64
N GLU A 31 -7.94 13.93 -21.01
CA GLU A 31 -7.97 12.82 -20.05
C GLU A 31 -7.13 13.17 -18.82
N ILE A 32 -7.78 13.15 -17.66
CA ILE A 32 -7.17 13.46 -16.35
C ILE A 32 -6.07 12.43 -16.01
N VAL A 33 -6.13 11.25 -16.64
CA VAL A 33 -5.20 10.15 -16.42
C VAL A 33 -4.74 9.63 -17.78
N ASP A 34 -3.50 9.92 -18.12
CA ASP A 34 -2.81 9.28 -19.23
C ASP A 34 -2.51 7.82 -18.82
N ILE A 35 -3.17 6.85 -19.45
CA ILE A 35 -3.02 5.42 -19.09
C ILE A 35 -1.68 4.93 -19.65
N HIS A 36 -0.61 5.16 -18.90
CA HIS A 36 0.68 4.56 -19.20
C HIS A 36 0.67 3.05 -18.89
N PRO A 37 1.38 2.24 -19.68
CA PRO A 37 1.59 0.83 -19.33
C PRO A 37 2.30 0.72 -17.97
N PRO A 38 2.09 -0.38 -17.22
CA PRO A 38 2.73 -0.59 -15.93
C PRO A 38 4.24 -0.37 -16.04
N ALA A 39 4.80 0.48 -15.18
CA ALA A 39 6.22 0.78 -15.21
C ALA A 39 7.05 -0.49 -14.98
N GLU A 40 8.01 -0.75 -15.85
CA GLU A 40 8.94 -1.85 -15.66
C GLU A 40 9.83 -1.60 -14.43
N ARG A 41 9.93 -2.60 -13.56
CA ARG A 41 10.71 -2.53 -12.33
C ARG A 41 11.92 -3.45 -12.41
N ASP A 42 13.03 -3.01 -11.81
CA ASP A 42 14.05 -3.98 -11.44
C ASP A 42 13.52 -4.85 -10.28
N ARG A 43 14.18 -5.98 -10.03
CA ARG A 43 13.74 -6.90 -8.96
C ARG A 43 13.68 -6.24 -7.59
N ARG A 44 14.59 -5.31 -7.29
CA ARG A 44 14.61 -4.62 -6.00
C ARG A 44 13.47 -3.60 -5.88
N GLY A 45 13.19 -2.86 -6.94
CA GLY A 45 12.03 -1.96 -7.02
C GLY A 45 10.72 -2.72 -6.86
N ALA A 46 10.55 -3.84 -7.57
CA ALA A 46 9.36 -4.69 -7.45
C ALA A 46 9.17 -5.22 -6.01
N GLU A 47 10.23 -5.64 -5.32
CA GLU A 47 10.16 -6.05 -3.91
C GLU A 47 9.72 -4.90 -3.00
N ASN A 48 10.25 -3.69 -3.20
CA ASN A 48 9.90 -2.51 -2.40
C ASN A 48 8.44 -2.07 -2.63
N ASP A 49 8.00 -2.07 -3.88
CA ASP A 49 6.62 -1.75 -4.23
C ASP A 49 5.65 -2.79 -3.63
N ALA A 50 6.00 -4.08 -3.68
CA ALA A 50 5.23 -5.14 -3.03
C ALA A 50 5.11 -4.93 -1.51
N VAL A 51 6.21 -4.59 -0.83
CA VAL A 51 6.20 -4.27 0.60
C VAL A 51 5.27 -3.11 0.89
N THR A 52 5.35 -2.04 0.10
CA THR A 52 4.59 -0.80 0.30
C THR A 52 3.10 -1.03 0.07
N SER A 53 2.73 -1.66 -1.05
CA SER A 53 1.34 -1.98 -1.37
C SER A 53 0.73 -2.96 -0.35
N LEU A 54 1.45 -4.02 0.01
CA LEU A 54 0.99 -4.97 1.03
C LEU A 54 0.87 -4.31 2.41
N ALA A 55 1.79 -3.42 2.79
CA ALA A 55 1.68 -2.65 4.02
C ALA A 55 0.44 -1.76 4.03
N GLY A 56 0.18 -1.03 2.94
CA GLY A 56 -1.02 -0.21 2.80
C GLY A 56 -2.31 -1.01 2.97
N TYR A 57 -2.38 -2.19 2.34
CA TYR A 57 -3.51 -3.10 2.50
C TYR A 57 -3.64 -3.63 3.94
N THR A 58 -2.55 -4.18 4.50
CA THR A 58 -2.58 -4.87 5.80
C THR A 58 -2.81 -3.93 6.97
N LEU A 59 -2.29 -2.70 6.92
CA LEU A 59 -2.58 -1.67 7.93
C LEU A 59 -4.07 -1.39 8.08
N GLN A 60 -4.80 -1.36 6.96
CA GLN A 60 -6.21 -1.00 6.95
C GLN A 60 -7.13 -2.19 7.23
N ASN A 61 -6.78 -3.38 6.72
CA ASN A 61 -7.71 -4.50 6.66
C ASN A 61 -7.40 -5.62 7.66
N CYS A 62 -6.13 -5.81 8.02
CA CYS A 62 -5.71 -6.93 8.86
C CYS A 62 -4.37 -6.66 9.60
N PRO A 63 -4.30 -5.61 10.44
CA PRO A 63 -3.08 -5.29 11.17
C PRO A 63 -2.72 -6.42 12.14
N GLY A 64 -1.44 -6.75 12.26
CA GLY A 64 -0.99 -7.82 13.15
C GLY A 64 -1.27 -9.26 12.67
N ALA A 65 -1.84 -9.45 11.48
CA ALA A 65 -2.23 -10.77 11.01
C ALA A 65 -1.04 -11.72 10.82
N ALA A 66 -1.27 -13.00 11.10
CA ALA A 66 -0.33 -14.06 10.75
C ALA A 66 -0.47 -14.38 9.25
N ILE A 67 0.65 -14.55 8.55
CA ILE A 67 0.72 -14.86 7.11
C ILE A 67 1.66 -16.04 6.88
N SER A 68 1.20 -17.02 6.11
CA SER A 68 2.01 -18.14 5.61
C SER A 68 2.46 -17.84 4.19
N ILE A 69 3.50 -18.53 3.71
CA ILE A 69 4.09 -18.29 2.39
C ILE A 69 3.93 -19.53 1.52
N GLN A 70 3.44 -19.33 0.31
CA GLN A 70 3.41 -20.33 -0.74
C GLN A 70 4.13 -19.76 -1.97
N ALA A 71 5.38 -20.19 -2.18
CA ALA A 71 6.22 -19.70 -3.27
C ALA A 71 7.12 -20.82 -3.80
N PRO A 72 7.52 -20.80 -5.09
CA PRO A 72 8.62 -21.61 -5.60
C PRO A 72 9.90 -21.36 -4.81
N ALA A 73 10.81 -22.34 -4.77
CA ALA A 73 12.05 -22.26 -3.99
C ALA A 73 12.89 -21.01 -4.30
N ALA A 74 12.92 -20.58 -5.57
CA ALA A 74 13.65 -19.39 -6.00
C ALA A 74 13.06 -18.08 -5.44
N LEU A 75 11.75 -18.03 -5.18
CA LEU A 75 11.04 -16.83 -4.70
C LEU A 75 10.73 -16.85 -3.21
N ALA A 76 10.87 -18.00 -2.53
CA ALA A 76 10.65 -18.09 -1.10
C ALA A 76 11.47 -17.06 -0.28
N PRO A 77 12.75 -16.78 -0.60
CA PRO A 77 13.49 -15.71 0.09
C PRO A 77 12.92 -14.31 -0.15
N VAL A 78 12.42 -14.04 -1.36
CA VAL A 78 11.79 -12.75 -1.70
C VAL A 78 10.49 -12.59 -0.90
N ALA A 79 9.62 -13.60 -0.94
CA ALA A 79 8.37 -13.61 -0.20
C ALA A 79 8.60 -13.44 1.31
N GLY A 80 9.61 -14.12 1.87
CA GLY A 80 10.01 -13.99 3.26
C GLY A 80 10.44 -12.57 3.62
N ARG A 81 11.26 -11.92 2.80
CA ARG A 81 11.65 -10.52 3.00
C ARG A 81 10.48 -9.56 2.89
N VAL A 82 9.56 -9.79 1.95
CA VAL A 82 8.34 -8.97 1.81
C VAL A 82 7.51 -9.05 3.09
N VAL A 83 7.20 -10.26 3.58
CA VAL A 83 6.44 -10.42 4.84
C VAL A 83 7.17 -9.81 6.03
N ALA A 84 8.48 -10.04 6.17
CA ALA A 84 9.26 -9.49 7.27
C ALA A 84 9.26 -7.95 7.28
N ARG A 85 9.55 -7.32 6.14
CA ARG A 85 9.60 -5.85 6.01
C ARG A 85 8.22 -5.22 6.12
N THR A 86 7.19 -5.86 5.59
CA THR A 86 5.81 -5.39 5.81
C THR A 86 5.43 -5.54 7.29
N GLY A 87 5.89 -6.59 7.97
CA GLY A 87 5.68 -6.79 9.40
C GLY A 87 6.26 -5.69 10.28
N GLU A 88 7.40 -5.09 9.89
CA GLU A 88 7.96 -3.92 10.57
C GLU A 88 7.04 -2.69 10.50
N ILE A 89 6.13 -2.63 9.52
CA ILE A 89 5.23 -1.49 9.29
C ILE A 89 3.84 -1.77 9.85
N SER A 90 3.22 -2.90 9.51
CA SER A 90 1.82 -3.23 9.82
C SER A 90 1.64 -4.26 10.93
N GLY A 91 2.75 -4.76 11.50
CA GLY A 91 2.74 -5.75 12.58
C GLY A 91 2.41 -7.18 12.14
N ILE A 92 2.19 -7.43 10.85
CA ILE A 92 1.99 -8.80 10.36
C ILE A 92 3.20 -9.67 10.69
N ARG A 93 2.96 -10.97 10.84
CA ARG A 93 4.01 -11.93 11.21
C ARG A 93 3.96 -13.18 10.36
N TYR A 94 5.12 -13.73 10.05
CA TYR A 94 5.18 -15.03 9.43
C TYR A 94 4.72 -16.12 10.40
N ASP A 95 3.83 -17.00 9.94
CA ASP A 95 3.44 -18.23 10.62
C ASP A 95 3.11 -19.29 9.56
N ALA A 96 3.78 -20.45 9.62
CA ALA A 96 3.59 -21.53 8.66
C ALA A 96 2.16 -22.10 8.66
N LYS A 97 1.39 -21.89 9.73
CA LYS A 97 0.00 -22.36 9.88
C LYS A 97 -1.02 -21.21 9.82
N ALA A 98 -0.61 -20.03 9.39
CA ALA A 98 -1.51 -18.90 9.26
C ALA A 98 -2.66 -19.19 8.28
N ALA A 99 -3.83 -18.62 8.57
CA ALA A 99 -4.99 -18.69 7.69
C ALA A 99 -4.75 -17.92 6.38
N LEU A 100 -4.10 -16.75 6.42
CA LEU A 100 -3.77 -15.99 5.22
C LEU A 100 -2.50 -16.54 4.57
N VAL A 101 -2.49 -16.64 3.25
CA VAL A 101 -1.37 -17.20 2.48
C VAL A 101 -0.89 -16.17 1.47
N LEU A 102 0.35 -15.71 1.60
CA LEU A 102 1.03 -14.95 0.56
C LEU A 102 1.53 -15.93 -0.51
N ARG A 103 0.84 -15.94 -1.64
CA ARG A 103 1.21 -16.69 -2.84
C ARG A 103 2.09 -15.83 -3.73
N VAL A 104 3.25 -16.34 -4.11
CA VAL A 104 4.19 -15.64 -4.99
C VAL A 104 4.57 -16.54 -6.15
N SER A 105 4.51 -16.01 -7.36
CA SER A 105 4.92 -16.72 -8.58
C SER A 105 5.64 -15.78 -9.55
N GLU A 106 6.39 -16.40 -10.47
CA GLU A 106 7.03 -15.72 -11.59
C GLU A 106 6.65 -16.41 -12.90
N SER A 107 6.23 -15.62 -13.89
CA SER A 107 5.98 -16.10 -15.25
C SER A 107 6.21 -15.00 -16.27
N ALA A 108 6.87 -15.33 -17.40
CA ALA A 108 7.10 -14.42 -18.52
C ALA A 108 7.66 -13.03 -18.12
N GLY A 109 8.67 -13.00 -17.23
CA GLY A 109 9.26 -11.75 -16.74
C GLY A 109 8.36 -10.94 -15.82
N ARG A 110 7.34 -11.57 -15.20
CA ARG A 110 6.43 -10.91 -14.26
C ARG A 110 6.47 -11.59 -12.91
N TRP A 111 6.52 -10.81 -11.86
CA TRP A 111 6.22 -11.28 -10.51
C TRP A 111 4.76 -11.04 -10.17
N SER A 112 4.11 -12.05 -9.60
CA SER A 112 2.74 -11.96 -9.10
C SER A 112 2.72 -12.26 -7.61
N PHE A 113 2.20 -11.32 -6.83
CA PHE A 113 1.99 -11.46 -5.39
C PHE A 113 0.48 -11.45 -5.11
N GLN A 114 0.00 -12.42 -4.34
CA GLN A 114 -1.41 -12.54 -3.98
C GLN A 114 -1.53 -12.89 -2.51
N LEU A 115 -2.34 -12.13 -1.78
CA LEU A 115 -2.77 -12.51 -0.45
C LEU A 115 -4.09 -13.28 -0.59
N TYR A 116 -4.05 -14.57 -0.30
CA TYR A 116 -5.17 -15.49 -0.45
C TYR A 116 -5.74 -15.88 0.90
N ASP A 117 -7.07 -15.83 1.00
CA ASP A 117 -7.85 -16.37 2.12
C ASP A 117 -8.45 -17.73 1.71
N PRO A 118 -7.92 -18.86 2.20
CA PRO A 118 -8.44 -20.19 1.92
C PRO A 118 -9.84 -20.44 2.48
N ALA A 119 -10.22 -19.81 3.59
CA ALA A 119 -11.54 -20.01 4.19
C ALA A 119 -12.63 -19.42 3.28
N ARG A 120 -12.36 -18.26 2.68
CA ARG A 120 -13.26 -17.58 1.73
C ARG A 120 -13.03 -17.98 0.28
N LYS A 121 -11.96 -18.73 0.01
CA LYS A 121 -11.47 -19.09 -1.33
C LYS A 121 -11.25 -17.87 -2.24
N SER A 122 -10.83 -16.74 -1.66
CA SER A 122 -10.74 -15.46 -2.36
C SER A 122 -9.34 -14.85 -2.28
N ILE A 123 -8.93 -14.17 -3.33
CA ILE A 123 -7.77 -13.27 -3.30
C ILE A 123 -8.25 -11.94 -2.72
N VAL A 124 -7.64 -11.51 -1.61
CA VAL A 124 -8.04 -10.28 -0.90
C VAL A 124 -7.13 -9.10 -1.21
N TRP A 125 -5.96 -9.37 -1.78
CA TRP A 125 -5.03 -8.38 -2.33
C TRP A 125 -4.16 -9.02 -3.41
N GLN A 126 -3.81 -8.26 -4.46
CA GLN A 126 -2.94 -8.72 -5.54
C GLN A 126 -2.12 -7.57 -6.12
N GLU A 127 -0.87 -7.86 -6.45
CA GLU A 127 -0.01 -7.01 -7.26
C GLU A 127 0.72 -7.82 -8.34
N ILE A 128 0.91 -7.22 -9.50
CA ILE A 128 1.68 -7.79 -10.61
C ILE A 128 2.71 -6.77 -11.07
N PHE A 129 3.99 -7.17 -11.05
CA PHE A 129 5.10 -6.33 -11.46
C PHE A 129 5.73 -6.88 -12.74
N VAL A 130 5.86 -6.05 -13.76
CA VAL A 130 6.64 -6.35 -14.96
C VAL A 130 8.11 -6.09 -14.63
N LEU A 131 8.95 -7.10 -14.79
CA LEU A 131 10.36 -7.02 -14.50
C LEU A 131 11.13 -6.61 -15.75
N LYS A 132 12.15 -5.77 -15.54
CA LYS A 132 13.20 -5.54 -16.54
C LYS A 132 13.94 -6.87 -16.80
N PRO A 133 14.33 -7.13 -18.08
CA PRO A 133 15.05 -8.34 -18.46
C PRO A 133 16.41 -8.48 -17.76
#